data_AF-A0A9D1SU08-F1
#
_entry.id   AF-A0A9D1SU08-F1
#
_cell.length_a   1.000
_cell.length_b   1.000
_cell.length_c   1.000
_cell.angle_alpha   90.00
_cell.angle_beta   90.00
_cell.angle_gamma   90.00
#
_symmetry.space_group_name_H-M   'P 1'
#
loop_
_entity.id
_entity.type
_entity.pdbx_description
1 polymer ?
#
loop_
_entity_poly.entity_id
_entity_poly.type
_entity_poly.pdbx_seq_one_letter_code
_entity_poly.pdbx_strand_id
1 'polypeptide(L)' 'MELRVLRYFLAVAREQNITAAAETLHVTQPTLSKQLMELEKELGRTLF' A
#
# COMPACT_ATOMS: atom_id res chain seq x y z
N MET A 1 10.59 -4.42 -6.91
CA MET A 1 10.00 -3.19 -6.37
C MET A 1 9.86 -2.06 -7.41
N GLU A 2 8.64 -1.50 -7.56
CA GLU A 2 8.36 -0.29 -8.37
C GLU A 2 8.08 0.94 -7.47
N LEU A 3 8.40 2.17 -7.92
CA LEU A 3 8.17 3.40 -7.15
C LEU A 3 6.70 3.62 -6.75
N ARG A 4 5.76 3.12 -7.55
CA ARG A 4 4.32 3.18 -7.25
C ARG A 4 3.98 2.47 -5.94
N VAL A 5 4.62 1.33 -5.67
CA VAL A 5 4.40 0.54 -4.45
C VAL A 5 4.91 1.29 -3.21
N LEU A 6 6.02 2.04 -3.34
CA LEU A 6 6.51 2.90 -2.26
C LEU A 6 5.57 4.09 -1.99
N ARG A 7 4.94 4.66 -3.02
CA ARG A 7 3.90 5.70 -2.85
C ARG A 7 2.66 5.14 -2.13
N TYR A 8 2.28 3.91 -2.43
CA TYR A 8 1.19 3.20 -1.77
C TYR A 8 1.48 2.95 -0.30
N PHE A 9 2.69 2.45 0.00
CA PHE A 9 3.17 2.28 1.38
C PHE A 9 3.13 3.61 2.15
N LEU A 10 3.67 4.68 1.57
CA LEU A 10 3.70 6.00 2.18
C LEU A 10 2.29 6.57 2.41
N ALA A 11 1.36 6.34 1.49
CA ALA A 11 -0.03 6.77 1.65
C ALA A 11 -0.72 6.03 2.82
N VAL A 12 -0.59 4.71 2.91
CA VAL A 12 -1.17 3.95 4.03
C VAL A 12 -0.54 4.34 5.37
N ALA A 13 0.77 4.56 5.40
CA ALA A 13 1.45 5.04 6.61
C ALA A 13 0.97 6.42 7.06
N ARG A 14 0.61 7.32 6.13
CA ARG A 14 0.11 8.67 6.42
C ARG A 14 -1.35 8.67 6.85
N GLU A 15 -2.20 7.97 6.11
CA GLU A 15 -3.64 7.94 6.39
C GLU A 15 -4.01 7.04 7.57
N GLN A 16 -3.11 6.11 7.95
CA GLN A 16 -3.34 5.09 8.99
C GLN A 16 -4.61 4.25 8.75
N ASN A 17 -5.14 4.28 7.52
CA ASN A 17 -6.36 3.63 7.10
C ASN A 17 -6.26 3.29 5.61
N ILE A 18 -6.38 2.01 5.28
CA ILE A 18 -6.20 1.52 3.90
C ILE A 18 -7.31 1.99 2.95
N THR A 19 -8.52 2.21 3.45
CA THR A 19 -9.64 2.73 2.66
C THR A 19 -9.41 4.19 2.30
N ALA A 20 -9.02 5.03 3.28
CA ALA A 20 -8.72 6.44 3.06
C ALA A 20 -7.51 6.63 2.11
N ALA A 21 -6.49 5.78 2.24
CA ALA A 21 -5.35 5.79 1.32
C ALA A 21 -5.74 5.41 -0.12
N ALA A 22 -6.64 4.42 -0.29
CA ALA A 22 -7.13 4.02 -1.60
C ALA A 22 -7.94 5.15 -2.27
N GLU A 23 -8.80 5.83 -1.51
CA GLU A 23 -9.56 7.00 -1.97
C GLU A 23 -8.63 8.15 -2.40
N THR A 24 -7.63 8.47 -1.58
CA THR A 24 -6.63 9.52 -1.85
C THR A 24 -5.79 9.23 -3.09
N LEU A 25 -5.45 7.96 -3.31
CA LEU A 25 -4.68 7.51 -4.47
C LEU A 25 -5.55 7.25 -5.71
N HIS A 26 -6.88 7.41 -5.60
CA HIS A 26 -7.84 7.09 -6.66
C HIS A 26 -7.68 5.66 -7.21
N VAL A 27 -7.45 4.70 -6.32
CA VAL A 27 -7.37 3.27 -6.65
C VAL A 27 -8.37 2.49 -5.82
N THR A 28 -8.66 1.25 -6.21
CA THR A 28 -9.49 0.38 -5.39
C THR A 28 -8.69 -0.13 -4.19
N GLN A 29 -9.35 -0.29 -3.04
CA GLN A 29 -8.74 -0.86 -1.85
C GLN A 29 -8.15 -2.27 -2.10
N PRO A 30 -8.79 -3.19 -2.87
CA PRO A 30 -8.18 -4.47 -3.23
C PRO A 30 -6.87 -4.34 -4.02
N THR A 31 -6.77 -3.34 -4.93
CA THR A 31 -5.52 -3.07 -5.66
C THR A 31 -4.41 -2.63 -4.71
N LEU A 32 -4.72 -1.72 -3.79
CA LEU A 32 -3.75 -1.22 -2.80
C LEU A 32 -3.27 -2.34 -1.88
N SER A 33 -4.20 -3.12 -1.30
CA SER A 33 -3.89 -4.25 -0.43
C SER A 33 -3.02 -5.30 -1.11
N LYS A 34 -3.33 -5.65 -2.37
CA LYS A 34 -2.51 -6.62 -3.13
C LYS A 34 -1.09 -6.12 -3.31
N GLN A 35 -0.89 -4.85 -3.65
CA GLN A 35 0.44 -4.29 -3.89
C GLN A 35 1.29 -4.22 -2.61
N LEU A 36 0.66 -3.91 -1.47
CA LEU A 36 1.35 -3.94 -0.18
C LEU A 36 1.69 -5.35 0.28
N MET A 37 0.78 -6.31 0.10
CA MET A 37 1.07 -7.72 0.40
C MET A 37 2.27 -8.25 -0.43
N GLU A 38 2.35 -7.89 -1.72
CA GLU A 38 3.51 -8.28 -2.54
C GLU A 38 4.80 -7.56 -2.09
N LEU A 39 4.72 -6.31 -1.61
CA LEU A 39 5.87 -5.62 -1.01
C LEU A 39 6.37 -6.35 0.25
N GLU A 40 5.46 -6.74 1.15
CA GLU A 40 5.81 -7.47 2.37
C GLU A 40 6.48 -8.81 2.07
N LYS A 41 6.00 -9.51 1.05
CA LYS A 41 6.63 -10.75 0.56
C LYS A 41 8.03 -10.49 -0.02
N GLU A 42 8.19 -9.45 -0.84
CA GLU A 42 9.48 -9.07 -1.41
C GLU A 42 10.50 -8.72 -0.32
N LEU A 43 10.05 -8.05 0.75
CA LEU A 43 10.89 -7.68 1.90
C LEU A 43 11.06 -8.80 2.93
N GLY A 44 10.27 -9.87 2.86
CA GLY A 44 10.22 -10.93 3.86
C GLY A 44 9.75 -10.44 5.24
N ARG A 45 8.94 -9.37 5.28
CA ARG A 45 8.52 -8.73 6.53
C ARG A 45 7.13 -8.12 6.44
N THR A 46 6.32 -8.37 7.47
CA THR A 46 5.04 -7.69 7.68
C THR A 46 5.27 -6.23 8.07
N LEU A 47 4.60 -5.32 7.36
CA LEU A 47 4.68 -3.88 7.54
C LEU A 47 3.43 -3.32 8.23
N PHE A 48 2.27 -3.96 8.07
CA PHE A 48 0.98 -3.56 8.66
C PHE A 48 0.23 -4.74 9.30
#